data_AF-A0A9N9P494-F1
#
_entry.id   AF-A0A9N9P494-F1
#
_cell.length_a   1.000
_cell.length_b   1.000
_cell.length_c   1.000
_cell.angle_alpha   90.00
_cell.angle_beta   90.00
_cell.angle_gamma   90.00
#
_symmetry.space_group_name_H-M   'P 1'
#
loop_
_entity.id
_entity.type
_entity.pdbx_description
1 polymer ?
#
loop_
_entity_poly.entity_id
_entity_poly.type
_entity_poly.pdbx_seq_one_letter_code
_entity_poly.pdbx_strand_id
1 'polypeptide(L)'
;SNYWCNISRFLNHSCDANLVTIPFFVDNKDLRFQRIAFFAQRDIPKYAEITVDYKIHDEDFVCYCDTKYCSLLMGFYSYLTPGLIKVASVISDVYKGSSSISFLP
;
A
#
# COMPACT_ATOMS: atom_id res chain seq x y z
N SER A 1 16.25 -2.64 17.23
CA SER A 1 15.65 -1.79 18.27
C SER A 1 14.50 -1.01 17.66
N ASN A 2 13.26 -1.20 18.15
CA ASN A 2 12.02 -0.61 17.61
C ASN A 2 11.30 0.25 18.66
N TYR A 3 12.05 1.07 19.40
CA TYR A 3 11.55 1.77 20.59
C TYR A 3 10.84 3.10 20.29
N TRP A 4 11.07 3.71 19.12
CA TRP A 4 10.43 4.96 18.71
C TRP A 4 9.66 4.78 17.41
N CYS A 5 8.34 4.86 17.49
CA CYS A 5 7.44 4.87 16.36
C CYS A 5 6.09 5.49 16.77
N ASN A 6 5.26 5.84 15.80
CA ASN A 6 3.92 6.35 16.00
C ASN A 6 2.88 5.22 16.00
N ILE A 7 1.60 5.58 15.92
CA ILE A 7 0.48 4.63 15.87
C ILE A 7 0.51 3.71 14.62
N SER A 8 1.15 4.12 13.53
CA SER A 8 1.09 3.37 12.27
C SER A 8 1.79 2.01 12.34
N ARG A 9 2.62 1.77 13.36
CA ARG A 9 3.25 0.46 13.63
C ARG A 9 2.24 -0.66 13.95
N PHE A 10 1.01 -0.29 14.29
CA PHE A 10 -0.05 -1.23 14.67
C PHE A 10 -1.04 -1.48 13.53
N LEU A 11 -0.82 -0.89 12.34
CA LEU A 11 -1.65 -1.18 11.17
C LEU A 11 -1.35 -2.60 10.69
N ASN A 12 -2.37 -3.43 10.62
CA ASN A 12 -2.24 -4.81 10.16
C ASN A 12 -2.30 -4.92 8.63
N HIS A 13 -1.87 -6.08 8.15
CA HIS A 13 -2.01 -6.45 6.75
C HIS A 13 -3.45 -6.82 6.40
N SER A 14 -3.88 -6.44 5.18
CA SER A 14 -5.00 -7.10 4.50
C SER A 14 -4.74 -7.21 3.00
N CYS A 15 -5.08 -8.36 2.39
CA CYS A 15 -5.03 -8.54 0.93
C CYS A 15 -6.07 -7.67 0.20
N ASP A 16 -7.10 -7.20 0.92
CA ASP A 16 -8.03 -6.16 0.48
C ASP A 16 -7.95 -4.97 1.45
N ALA A 17 -6.79 -4.32 1.48
CA ALA A 17 -6.51 -3.18 2.35
C ALA A 17 -7.50 -2.02 2.13
N ASN A 18 -7.68 -1.16 3.13
CA ASN A 18 -8.47 0.08 2.99
C ASN A 18 -7.61 1.35 2.98
N LEU A 19 -6.30 1.23 3.24
CA LEU A 19 -5.32 2.28 3.04
C LEU A 19 -4.36 1.99 1.89
N VAL A 20 -3.91 3.05 1.23
CA VAL A 20 -2.79 3.06 0.30
C VAL A 20 -1.58 3.77 0.92
N THR A 21 -0.39 3.21 0.70
CA THR A 21 0.89 3.73 1.18
C THR A 21 1.54 4.58 0.09
N ILE A 22 1.83 5.85 0.38
CA ILE A 22 2.43 6.80 -0.57
C ILE A 22 3.70 7.41 0.03
N PRO A 23 4.87 7.26 -0.60
CA PRO A 23 6.08 7.98 -0.20
C PRO A 23 5.95 9.46 -0.62
N PHE A 24 6.34 10.37 0.26
CA PHE A 24 6.33 11.80 -0.01
C PHE A 24 7.53 12.51 0.62
N PHE A 25 7.83 13.67 0.08
CA PHE A 25 8.88 14.56 0.56
C PHE A 25 8.26 15.71 1.34
N VAL A 26 8.92 16.10 2.44
CA VAL A 26 8.50 17.26 3.23
C VAL A 26 9.47 18.41 3.00
N ASP A 27 10.66 18.32 3.57
CA ASP A 27 11.63 19.43 3.59
C ASP A 27 12.73 19.27 2.52
N ASN A 28 13.09 18.04 2.16
CA ASN A 28 14.11 17.72 1.17
C ASN A 28 13.56 16.69 0.17
N LYS A 29 14.08 16.72 -1.07
CA LYS A 29 13.74 15.75 -2.13
C LYS A 29 14.73 14.59 -2.21
N ASP A 30 15.43 14.31 -1.12
CA ASP A 30 16.41 13.22 -1.08
C ASP A 30 15.68 11.90 -0.87
N LEU A 31 15.75 11.00 -1.86
CA LEU A 31 15.08 9.70 -1.86
C LEU A 31 15.35 8.87 -0.60
N ARG A 32 16.46 9.12 0.10
CA ARG A 32 16.83 8.44 1.35
C ARG A 32 16.01 8.86 2.56
N PHE A 33 15.33 10.02 2.49
CA PHE A 33 14.59 10.63 3.60
C PHE A 33 13.11 10.84 3.29
N GLN A 34 12.54 10.01 2.40
CA GLN A 34 11.10 9.99 2.16
C GLN A 34 10.33 9.64 3.44
N ARG A 35 9.22 10.35 3.66
CA ARG A 35 8.23 9.98 4.67
C ARG A 35 7.15 9.14 4.01
N ILE A 36 6.51 8.30 4.81
CA ILE A 36 5.38 7.47 4.36
C ILE A 36 4.09 8.09 4.87
N ALA A 37 3.17 8.37 3.95
CA ALA A 37 1.80 8.75 4.27
C ALA A 37 0.86 7.59 3.93
N PHE A 38 -0.22 7.49 4.71
CA PHE A 38 -1.30 6.56 4.44
C PHE A 38 -2.58 7.34 4.12
N PHE A 39 -3.25 6.95 3.05
CA PHE A 39 -4.51 7.56 2.62
C PHE A 39 -5.59 6.49 2.49
N ALA A 40 -6.82 6.84 2.83
CA ALA A 40 -7.96 5.96 2.58
C ALA A 40 -8.18 5.84 1.07
N GLN A 41 -8.27 4.61 0.56
CA GLN A 41 -8.57 4.35 -0.86
C GLN A 41 -10.06 4.11 -1.13
N ARG A 42 -10.85 4.02 -0.05
CA ARG A 42 -12.31 3.86 -0.05
C ARG A 42 -12.88 4.41 1.25
N ASP A 43 -14.18 4.66 1.30
CA ASP A 43 -14.85 5.04 2.54
C ASP A 43 -14.71 3.94 3.59
N ILE A 44 -14.33 4.34 4.81
CA ILE A 44 -14.09 3.41 5.92
C ILE A 44 -15.20 3.59 6.96
N PRO A 45 -16.05 2.56 7.18
CA PRO A 45 -17.07 2.60 8.21
C PRO A 45 -16.47 2.80 9.60
N LYS A 46 -17.24 3.44 10.49
CA LYS A 46 -16.83 3.58 11.89
C LYS A 46 -16.61 2.19 12.50
N TYR A 47 -15.56 2.05 13.30
CA TYR A 47 -15.14 0.81 13.96
C TYR A 47 -14.57 -0.28 13.03
N ALA A 48 -14.47 -0.03 11.72
CA ALA A 48 -13.73 -0.92 10.85
C ALA A 48 -12.22 -0.85 11.15
N GLU A 49 -11.55 -2.00 11.07
CA GLU A 49 -10.10 -2.06 11.21
C GLU A 49 -9.43 -1.31 10.06
N ILE A 50 -8.36 -0.59 10.35
CA ILE A 50 -7.54 0.11 9.37
C ILE A 50 -6.39 -0.79 8.94
N THR A 51 -6.29 -1.08 7.65
CA THR A 51 -5.36 -2.09 7.12
C THR A 51 -4.59 -1.57 5.90
N VAL A 52 -3.36 -2.04 5.75
CA VAL A 52 -2.45 -1.72 4.65
C VAL A 52 -2.00 -3.00 3.92
N ASP A 53 -1.67 -2.90 2.64
CA ASP A 53 -0.92 -3.97 1.98
C ASP A 53 0.55 -3.85 2.38
N TYR A 54 1.11 -4.90 2.97
CA TYR A 54 2.50 -4.91 3.43
C TYR A 54 3.48 -5.02 2.26
N LYS A 55 3.03 -5.54 1.11
CA LYS A 55 3.87 -5.76 -0.08
C LYS A 55 5.13 -6.56 0.22
N ILE A 56 5.07 -7.41 1.24
CA ILE A 56 6.14 -8.36 1.54
C ILE A 56 5.92 -9.62 0.70
N HIS A 57 7.03 -10.28 0.38
CA HIS A 57 7.06 -11.57 -0.28
C HIS A 57 7.86 -12.51 0.60
N ASP A 58 7.18 -13.10 1.57
CA ASP A 58 7.79 -13.98 2.53
C ASP A 58 6.89 -15.19 2.78
N GLU A 59 7.43 -16.37 2.45
CA GLU A 59 6.73 -17.65 2.53
C GLU A 59 6.61 -18.15 3.98
N ASP A 60 7.42 -17.61 4.90
CA ASP A 60 7.40 -17.99 6.31
C ASP A 60 6.22 -17.34 7.08
N PHE A 61 5.56 -16.34 6.49
CA PHE A 61 4.47 -15.61 7.12
C PHE A 61 3.10 -15.96 6.53
N VAL A 62 2.23 -16.51 7.37
CA VAL A 62 0.83 -16.81 7.03
C VAL A 62 -0.05 -15.57 7.20
N CYS A 63 -0.93 -15.34 6.23
CA CYS A 63 -1.94 -14.29 6.24
C CYS A 63 -3.21 -14.74 6.96
N TYR A 64 -3.71 -13.90 7.86
CA TYR A 64 -4.98 -14.11 8.59
C TYR A 64 -5.96 -12.94 8.41
N CYS A 65 -5.96 -12.29 7.23
CA CYS A 65 -6.81 -11.12 7.00
C CYS A 65 -8.30 -11.45 6.73
N ASP A 66 -8.65 -12.73 6.62
CA ASP A 66 -10.02 -13.25 6.41
C ASP A 66 -10.77 -12.72 5.17
N THR A 67 -10.09 -11.97 4.29
CA THR A 67 -10.69 -11.49 3.06
C THR A 67 -10.93 -12.63 2.07
N LYS A 68 -11.95 -12.49 1.21
CA LYS A 68 -12.26 -13.46 0.14
C LYS A 68 -11.12 -13.63 -0.87
N TYR A 69 -10.23 -12.64 -0.96
CA TYR A 69 -9.11 -12.59 -1.89
C TYR A 69 -7.77 -12.79 -1.17
N CYS A 70 -7.79 -13.42 0.01
CA CYS A 70 -6.60 -13.67 0.81
C CYS A 70 -5.63 -14.61 0.07
N SER A 71 -4.36 -14.19 -0.03
CA SER A 71 -3.28 -14.98 -0.64
C SER A 71 -2.77 -16.13 0.24
N LEU A 72 -3.29 -16.29 1.47
CA LEU A 72 -2.92 -17.24 2.53
C LEU A 72 -1.48 -17.13 3.05
N LEU A 73 -0.51 -16.85 2.19
CA LEU A 73 0.85 -16.45 2.56
C LEU A 73 1.05 -14.99 2.21
N MET A 74 1.86 -14.31 3.02
CA MET A 74 2.35 -12.96 2.80
C MET A 74 3.35 -12.89 1.62
N GLY A 75 3.05 -13.53 0.49
CA GLY A 75 3.95 -13.57 -0.66
C GLY A 75 3.40 -14.03 -2.00
N PHE A 76 2.13 -14.48 -2.10
CA PHE A 76 1.54 -14.74 -3.41
C PHE A 76 0.91 -13.48 -4.00
N TYR A 77 1.70 -12.73 -4.78
CA TYR A 77 1.12 -12.03 -5.92
C TYR A 77 0.80 -13.10 -6.97
N SER A 78 -0.48 -13.31 -7.25
CA SER A 78 -0.89 -14.02 -8.45
C SER A 78 -0.53 -13.17 -9.67
N TYR A 79 0.72 -13.26 -10.14
CA TYR A 79 1.09 -12.87 -11.50
C TYR A 79 0.43 -13.75 -12.57
N LEU A 80 -0.48 -14.65 -12.19
CA LEU A 80 -1.11 -15.65 -13.05
C LEU A 80 -2.60 -15.78 -12.75
N THR A 81 -3.38 -14.77 -13.13
CA THR A 81 -4.72 -15.04 -13.69
C THR A 81 -4.65 -14.77 -15.20
N PRO A 82 -4.80 -15.78 -16.08
CA PRO A 82 -4.84 -15.55 -17.51
C PRO A 82 -6.17 -14.88 -17.85
N GLY A 83 -6.21 -13.53 -17.89
CA GLY A 83 -7.40 -12.85 -18.40
C GLY A 83 -7.61 -11.37 -18.07
N LEU A 84 -6.94 -10.77 -17.09
CA LEU A 84 -7.24 -9.38 -16.70
C LEU A 84 -5.99 -8.49 -16.65
N ILE A 85 -5.57 -8.02 -17.82
CA ILE A 85 -4.82 -6.76 -17.91
C ILE A 85 -5.79 -5.65 -17.47
N LYS A 86 -5.54 -5.01 -16.32
CA LYS A 86 -5.87 -3.59 -16.01
C LYS A 86 -5.69 -3.26 -14.52
N VAL A 87 -4.45 -3.00 -14.11
CA VAL A 87 -4.17 -2.09 -12.97
C VAL A 87 -3.02 -1.14 -13.30
N ALA A 88 -2.10 -1.55 -14.18
CA ALA A 88 -1.04 -0.67 -14.67
C ALA A 88 -1.54 0.55 -15.47
N SER A 89 -2.74 0.50 -16.07
CA SER A 89 -3.25 1.63 -16.87
C SER A 89 -3.85 2.76 -16.03
N VAL A 90 -4.45 2.46 -14.87
CA VAL A 90 -5.11 3.47 -14.02
C VAL A 90 -4.09 4.41 -13.40
N ILE A 91 -2.90 3.88 -13.08
CA ILE A 91 -1.79 4.69 -12.58
C ILE A 91 -1.36 5.72 -13.65
N SER A 92 -1.31 5.35 -14.93
CA SER A 92 -0.88 6.27 -16.00
C SER A 92 -1.83 7.45 -16.25
N ASP A 93 -3.12 7.31 -15.91
CA ASP A 93 -4.12 8.36 -16.12
C ASP A 93 -4.18 9.36 -14.96
N VAL A 94 -3.82 8.92 -13.73
CA VAL A 94 -3.62 9.83 -12.59
C VAL A 94 -2.40 10.73 -12.80
N TYR A 95 -1.33 10.22 -13.44
CA TYR A 95 -0.12 10.99 -13.73
C TYR A 95 -0.22 11.97 -14.91
N LYS A 96 -1.27 11.90 -15.75
CA LYS A 96 -1.43 12.79 -16.92
C LYS A 96 -2.14 14.12 -16.62
N GLY A 97 -2.76 14.27 -15.44
CA GLY A 97 -3.68 15.38 -15.16
C GLY A 97 -3.17 16.49 -14.23
N SER A 98 -2.09 16.28 -13.46
CA SER A 98 -1.60 17.29 -12.52
C SER A 98 -0.34 17.97 -13.04
N SER A 99 -0.52 18.96 -13.92
CA SER A 99 0.44 20.05 -14.05
C SER A 99 0.66 20.64 -12.65
N SER A 100 1.92 20.65 -12.18
CA SER A 100 2.42 21.21 -10.90
C SER A 100 2.72 20.23 -9.76
N ILE A 101 3.26 19.04 -10.00
CA ILE A 101 4.13 18.40 -8.98
C ILE A 101 5.39 17.88 -9.66
N SER A 102 6.48 18.63 -9.52
CA SER A 102 7.78 18.27 -10.07
C SER A 102 8.40 17.09 -9.31
N PHE A 103 8.23 15.88 -9.87
CA PHE A 103 9.06 14.72 -9.60
C PHE A 103 10.00 14.52 -10.80
N LEU A 104 11.30 14.73 -10.62
CA LEU A 104 12.33 14.33 -11.59
C LEU A 104 13.71 14.17 -10.91
N PRO A 105 14.62 13.37 -11.49
CA PRO A 105 14.44 12.30 -12.49
C PRO A 105 14.49 10.89 -11.89
#